data_AF-A0A8C3XJM9-F1
#
_entry.id   AF-A0A8C3XJM9-F1
#
_cell.length_a   1.000
_cell.length_b   1.000
_cell.length_c   1.000
_cell.angle_alpha   90.00
_cell.angle_beta   90.00
_cell.angle_gamma   90.00
#
_symmetry.space_group_name_H-M   'P 1'
#
loop_
_entity.id
_entity.type
_entity.pdbx_description
1 polymer ?
#
loop_
_entity_poly.entity_id
_entity_poly.type
_entity_poly.pdbx_seq_one_letter_code
_entity_poly.pdbx_strand_id
1 'polypeptide(L)'
;MAVSMQRGCLVGGNVLWAALVCLGCRLLPPAGASSLGAAGGAAAQPHRRFEYKYSFKGPHLVQGDGSVPFWVHTGNAIPSADQIRITPSLKSQRGSVWTKTKSVFEYWEVEVTFRVTGRGRIGADGLVIWFTEGQGLEGPVFGAADTWNGVGIFFDSFDNDGKKNNPSIIVVGNNGKLLYDHQNDGSTQALASCQRDFRNKPYPVRAKITYYQKTLTVMINNGFTPNKEDYEFCAQVENMILPSQGYFGISAATGGLADDHDVLSFLTFQLTEPGKEAPIPDAEIPEKDKEKYQEEFEHFQEELDKKKEEFQKDHPDMQGQPDDFYETVSDRELRQIFEGQNRIHLEIKQLNRQLDMILDEQRRYVSALTEEITKRGAGIPGQQGQVSQQELDTIVKTQDEVLRQVNEMRNSMGDTLRLVSGVQHPGSAGGLYETTQHFNDIKEHLHIVKRDIEHLVQRNMPSNEKPKCPELPPFPSCLSTTHFFIFVAVQTVLFIGYIMYRSQQEAAAKKFF
;
A
#
# COMPACT_ATOMS: atom_id res chain seq x y z
N MET A 1 8.59 35.45 -61.12
CA MET A 1 9.92 36.11 -61.14
C MET A 1 10.94 35.07 -60.75
N ALA A 2 12.00 34.99 -61.55
CA ALA A 2 13.01 33.95 -61.56
C ALA A 2 14.18 34.25 -60.61
N VAL A 3 15.07 33.24 -60.53
CA VAL A 3 16.52 33.28 -60.16
C VAL A 3 16.80 33.15 -58.65
N SER A 4 17.36 32.06 -58.08
CA SER A 4 18.53 31.19 -58.38
C SER A 4 19.91 31.79 -58.08
N MET A 5 20.60 31.27 -57.05
CA MET A 5 22.06 30.97 -57.01
C MET A 5 22.38 30.40 -55.61
N GLN A 6 22.81 29.16 -55.34
CA GLN A 6 23.69 28.14 -55.98
C GLN A 6 25.17 28.25 -55.56
N ARG A 7 25.65 27.17 -54.90
CA ARG A 7 26.95 26.43 -55.02
C ARG A 7 27.23 25.73 -53.68
N GLY A 8 27.63 24.46 -53.53
CA GLY A 8 28.19 23.35 -54.36
C GLY A 8 29.06 22.52 -53.37
N CYS A 9 29.14 21.18 -53.28
CA CYS A 9 29.51 20.10 -54.22
C CYS A 9 29.15 18.73 -53.56
N LEU A 10 28.53 17.74 -54.24
CA LEU A 10 29.09 16.58 -54.99
C LEU A 10 29.97 15.64 -54.12
N VAL A 11 29.73 14.33 -53.97
CA VAL A 11 29.75 13.18 -54.95
C VAL A 11 29.00 11.99 -54.29
N GLY A 12 28.01 11.28 -54.89
CA GLY A 12 28.10 10.17 -55.89
C GLY A 12 28.57 8.84 -55.25
N GLY A 13 27.96 7.64 -55.33
CA GLY A 13 26.80 7.08 -56.03
C GLY A 13 26.62 5.60 -55.61
N ASN A 14 25.45 5.03 -55.90
CA ASN A 14 25.00 3.64 -55.66
C ASN A 14 25.86 2.57 -56.37
N VAL A 15 25.81 1.31 -55.89
CA VAL A 15 25.26 0.14 -56.64
C VAL A 15 25.45 -1.18 -55.84
N LEU A 16 24.33 -1.91 -55.71
CA LEU A 16 24.10 -3.36 -55.54
C LEU A 16 25.20 -4.25 -54.92
N TRP A 17 24.81 -5.08 -53.93
CA TRP A 17 24.88 -6.57 -53.93
C TRP A 17 24.67 -7.10 -52.49
N ALA A 18 23.57 -7.81 -52.22
CA ALA A 18 23.50 -8.88 -51.21
C ALA A 18 22.10 -9.53 -51.16
N ALA A 19 21.89 -10.53 -52.02
CA ALA A 19 20.88 -11.58 -51.85
C ALA A 19 21.47 -12.89 -52.38
N LEU A 20 21.13 -14.01 -51.73
CA LEU A 20 21.56 -15.41 -51.93
C LEU A 20 22.80 -15.85 -51.13
N VAL A 21 22.58 -16.55 -50.00
CA VAL A 21 23.02 -17.95 -49.81
C VAL A 21 22.01 -18.65 -48.88
N CYS A 22 21.23 -19.57 -49.45
CA CYS A 22 20.43 -20.57 -48.72
C CYS A 22 21.22 -21.88 -48.59
N LEU A 23 21.00 -22.54 -47.45
CA LEU A 23 20.92 -23.98 -47.21
C LEU A 23 21.89 -24.95 -47.92
N GLY A 24 22.57 -25.75 -47.09
CA GLY A 24 22.60 -27.21 -47.28
C GLY A 24 23.95 -27.89 -47.00
N CYS A 25 24.09 -28.53 -45.84
CA CYS A 25 24.53 -29.93 -45.73
C CYS A 25 24.39 -30.46 -44.29
N ARG A 26 23.75 -31.64 -44.18
CA ARG A 26 23.52 -32.46 -42.98
C ARG A 26 24.67 -33.47 -42.76
N LEU A 27 24.64 -34.14 -41.58
CA LEU A 27 25.27 -35.43 -41.17
C LEU A 27 26.67 -35.28 -40.51
N LEU A 28 27.06 -35.78 -39.32
CA LEU A 28 26.63 -36.80 -38.31
C LEU A 28 27.26 -36.44 -36.89
N PRO A 29 26.93 -37.14 -35.77
CA PRO A 29 27.11 -36.75 -34.33
C PRO A 29 28.35 -37.44 -33.67
N PRO A 30 28.51 -37.64 -32.32
CA PRO A 30 27.98 -37.03 -31.07
C PRO A 30 29.10 -36.63 -30.06
N ALA A 31 28.78 -35.90 -28.97
CA ALA A 31 29.35 -36.11 -27.61
C ALA A 31 28.71 -35.13 -26.60
N GLY A 32 28.09 -35.68 -25.57
CA GLY A 32 27.33 -34.95 -24.56
C GLY A 32 28.16 -34.12 -23.59
N ALA A 33 27.53 -33.04 -23.11
CA ALA A 33 27.79 -32.49 -21.80
C ALA A 33 26.45 -32.02 -21.22
N SER A 34 25.95 -32.80 -20.29
CA SER A 34 24.76 -32.57 -19.50
C SER A 34 24.96 -31.33 -18.62
N SER A 35 24.26 -30.23 -18.87
CA SER A 35 24.01 -29.22 -17.84
C SER A 35 22.69 -29.56 -17.16
N LEU A 36 22.80 -30.28 -16.04
CA LEU A 36 21.76 -30.32 -15.01
C LEU A 36 21.58 -28.90 -14.49
N GLY A 37 20.69 -28.14 -15.11
CA GLY A 37 20.11 -26.95 -14.50
C GLY A 37 19.26 -27.41 -13.33
N ALA A 38 19.79 -27.28 -12.11
CA ALA A 38 19.00 -27.34 -10.90
C ALA A 38 17.97 -26.20 -10.94
N ALA A 39 16.78 -26.49 -11.43
CA ALA A 39 15.62 -25.65 -11.22
C ALA A 39 15.31 -25.69 -9.73
N GLY A 40 15.77 -24.68 -8.99
CA GLY A 40 15.18 -24.34 -7.71
C GLY A 40 13.71 -24.05 -7.97
N GLY A 41 12.84 -24.97 -7.56
CA GLY A 41 11.40 -24.82 -7.70
C GLY A 41 10.96 -23.57 -6.94
N ALA A 42 10.66 -22.50 -7.67
CA ALA A 42 9.76 -21.48 -7.15
C ALA A 42 8.47 -22.23 -6.81
N ALA A 43 8.09 -22.24 -5.52
CA ALA A 43 6.82 -22.82 -5.10
C ALA A 43 5.72 -22.20 -5.97
N ALA A 44 5.06 -23.02 -6.77
CA ALA A 44 4.00 -22.55 -7.65
C ALA A 44 2.91 -21.89 -6.79
N GLN A 45 2.49 -20.68 -7.16
CA GLN A 45 1.41 -19.97 -6.48
C GLN A 45 0.09 -20.71 -6.70
N PRO A 46 -0.82 -20.75 -5.71
CA PRO A 46 -2.13 -21.35 -5.89
C PRO A 46 -2.92 -20.61 -6.98
N HIS A 47 -3.69 -21.35 -7.78
CA HIS A 47 -4.56 -20.76 -8.78
C HIS A 47 -5.73 -20.04 -8.09
N ARG A 48 -6.00 -18.80 -8.51
CA ARG A 48 -7.08 -17.94 -7.97
C ARG A 48 -8.25 -17.90 -8.96
N ARG A 49 -9.45 -18.32 -8.55
CA ARG A 49 -10.69 -18.19 -9.33
C ARG A 49 -11.61 -17.16 -8.65
N PHE A 50 -12.02 -16.12 -9.37
CA PHE A 50 -12.93 -15.11 -8.83
C PHE A 50 -14.35 -15.68 -8.65
N GLU A 51 -14.98 -15.37 -7.51
CA GLU A 51 -16.25 -15.93 -7.09
C GLU A 51 -17.31 -14.84 -6.93
N TYR A 52 -18.04 -14.56 -8.02
CA TYR A 52 -18.99 -13.44 -8.09
C TYR A 52 -20.15 -13.55 -7.09
N LYS A 53 -20.62 -14.77 -6.78
CA LYS A 53 -21.72 -15.02 -5.83
C LYS A 53 -21.37 -14.61 -4.39
N TYR A 54 -20.08 -14.44 -4.09
CA TYR A 54 -19.56 -14.05 -2.79
C TYR A 54 -18.81 -12.71 -2.88
N SER A 55 -19.14 -11.88 -3.86
CA SER A 55 -18.44 -10.61 -4.11
C SER A 55 -19.41 -9.46 -4.39
N PHE A 56 -18.99 -8.24 -4.08
CA PHE A 56 -19.63 -7.00 -4.53
C PHE A 56 -18.56 -5.90 -4.74
N LYS A 57 -18.81 -4.97 -5.66
CA LYS A 57 -18.00 -3.77 -5.89
C LYS A 57 -18.80 -2.73 -6.68
N GLY A 58 -18.44 -1.46 -6.56
CA GLY A 58 -18.90 -0.42 -7.50
C GLY A 58 -18.15 -0.43 -8.85
N PRO A 59 -18.60 0.39 -9.82
CA PRO A 59 -19.86 1.14 -9.82
C PRO A 59 -21.08 0.23 -10.05
N HIS A 60 -22.28 0.72 -9.70
CA HIS A 60 -23.56 -0.02 -9.78
C HIS A 60 -23.69 -1.21 -8.82
N LEU A 61 -23.18 -1.04 -7.60
CA LEU A 61 -23.27 -2.04 -6.54
C LEU A 61 -24.73 -2.43 -6.20
N VAL A 62 -25.64 -1.46 -6.30
CA VAL A 62 -27.04 -1.58 -5.86
C VAL A 62 -27.99 -1.66 -7.06
N GLN A 63 -28.94 -2.57 -6.99
CA GLN A 63 -30.02 -2.74 -7.97
C GLN A 63 -31.10 -1.66 -7.80
N GLY A 64 -32.00 -1.53 -8.79
CA GLY A 64 -33.08 -0.53 -8.73
C GLY A 64 -34.05 -0.69 -7.56
N ASP A 65 -34.06 -1.85 -6.90
CA ASP A 65 -34.85 -2.15 -5.70
C ASP A 65 -34.10 -1.87 -4.38
N GLY A 66 -32.86 -1.35 -4.44
CA GLY A 66 -32.03 -1.10 -3.26
C GLY A 66 -31.26 -2.34 -2.76
N SER A 67 -31.40 -3.49 -3.42
CA SER A 67 -30.71 -4.71 -3.01
C SER A 67 -29.29 -4.80 -3.55
N VAL A 68 -28.43 -5.53 -2.82
CA VAL A 68 -27.09 -5.91 -3.28
C VAL A 68 -27.17 -7.35 -3.81
N PRO A 69 -26.81 -7.63 -5.08
CA PRO A 69 -26.92 -8.97 -5.64
C PRO A 69 -26.17 -10.00 -4.78
N PHE A 70 -26.78 -11.16 -4.48
CA PHE A 70 -26.19 -12.23 -3.65
C PHE A 70 -25.89 -11.91 -2.17
N TRP A 71 -26.11 -10.67 -1.72
CA TRP A 71 -25.86 -10.24 -0.35
C TRP A 71 -27.14 -9.76 0.33
N VAL A 72 -27.24 -9.95 1.65
CA VAL A 72 -28.27 -9.38 2.52
C VAL A 72 -27.62 -8.33 3.41
N HIS A 73 -28.22 -7.15 3.50
CA HIS A 73 -27.81 -6.10 4.42
C HIS A 73 -28.88 -5.91 5.50
N THR A 74 -28.48 -5.61 6.72
CA THR A 74 -29.36 -5.47 7.90
C THR A 74 -28.94 -4.30 8.78
N GLY A 75 -29.80 -3.94 9.74
CA GLY A 75 -29.58 -2.84 10.65
C GLY A 75 -29.52 -1.49 9.94
N ASN A 76 -28.47 -0.73 10.21
CA ASN A 76 -28.23 0.62 9.69
C ASN A 76 -27.36 0.63 8.43
N ALA A 77 -27.14 -0.52 7.78
CA ALA A 77 -26.37 -0.59 6.54
C ALA A 77 -27.13 0.08 5.38
N ILE A 78 -26.47 1.01 4.70
CA ILE A 78 -27.02 1.82 3.60
C ILE A 78 -26.16 1.55 2.34
N PRO A 79 -26.62 0.70 1.43
CA PRO A 79 -25.99 0.50 0.13
C PRO A 79 -26.14 1.74 -0.79
N SER A 80 -25.06 2.14 -1.45
CA SER A 80 -25.04 3.15 -2.53
C SER A 80 -24.43 2.56 -3.81
N ALA A 81 -24.39 3.34 -4.89
CA ALA A 81 -23.90 2.86 -6.19
C ALA A 81 -22.41 2.43 -6.18
N ASP A 82 -21.62 3.00 -5.28
CA ASP A 82 -20.16 2.92 -5.23
C ASP A 82 -19.62 2.21 -3.97
N GLN A 83 -20.40 2.17 -2.89
CA GLN A 83 -20.01 1.58 -1.62
C GLN A 83 -21.23 1.13 -0.80
N ILE A 84 -21.00 0.47 0.33
CA ILE A 84 -22.02 0.26 1.35
C ILE A 84 -21.53 0.94 2.63
N ARG A 85 -22.29 1.90 3.12
CA ARG A 85 -22.08 2.46 4.46
C ARG A 85 -22.68 1.51 5.48
N ILE A 86 -21.86 0.72 6.15
CA ILE A 86 -22.34 -0.28 7.12
C ILE A 86 -22.92 0.42 8.35
N THR A 87 -22.24 1.45 8.85
CA THR A 87 -22.78 2.33 9.88
C THR A 87 -22.38 3.77 9.59
N PRO A 88 -23.32 4.73 9.70
CA PRO A 88 -22.97 6.14 9.65
C PRO A 88 -22.33 6.61 10.96
N SER A 89 -21.69 7.78 10.91
CA SER A 89 -21.15 8.53 12.07
C SER A 89 -22.25 9.09 13.00
N LEU A 90 -23.28 8.28 13.28
CA LEU A 90 -24.31 8.47 14.29
C LEU A 90 -24.03 7.54 15.47
N LYS A 91 -24.52 7.87 16.66
CA LYS A 91 -24.32 7.04 17.85
C LYS A 91 -25.14 5.76 17.79
N SER A 92 -24.64 4.71 18.43
CA SER A 92 -25.37 3.46 18.68
C SER A 92 -25.93 2.82 17.40
N GLN A 93 -25.15 2.84 16.32
CA GLN A 93 -25.52 2.22 15.05
C GLN A 93 -24.94 0.81 14.98
N ARG A 94 -25.66 -0.07 14.28
CA ARG A 94 -25.23 -1.43 14.00
C ARG A 94 -25.67 -1.79 12.60
N GLY A 95 -24.76 -2.29 11.78
CA GLY A 95 -25.08 -2.76 10.45
C GLY A 95 -24.24 -3.96 10.08
N SER A 96 -24.78 -4.77 9.18
CA SER A 96 -24.03 -5.89 8.62
C SER A 96 -24.45 -6.19 7.19
N VAL A 97 -23.56 -6.83 6.45
CA VAL A 97 -23.76 -7.29 5.08
C VAL A 97 -23.20 -8.71 4.99
N TRP A 98 -24.04 -9.67 4.61
CA TRP A 98 -23.71 -11.09 4.57
C TRP A 98 -24.06 -11.71 3.22
N THR A 99 -23.27 -12.68 2.79
CA THR A 99 -23.63 -13.51 1.63
C THR A 99 -24.94 -14.28 1.88
N LYS A 100 -25.78 -14.44 0.86
CA LYS A 100 -27.07 -15.17 0.97
C LYS A 100 -26.88 -16.68 1.05
N THR A 101 -25.78 -17.20 0.52
CA THR A 101 -25.46 -18.63 0.45
C THR A 101 -24.13 -18.93 1.13
N LYS A 102 -23.96 -20.16 1.65
CA LYS A 102 -22.68 -20.62 2.21
C LYS A 102 -21.70 -20.94 1.09
N SER A 103 -20.46 -20.51 1.22
CA SER A 103 -19.36 -21.03 0.42
C SER A 103 -18.95 -22.41 0.93
N VAL A 104 -18.42 -23.22 0.03
CA VAL A 104 -17.95 -24.59 0.29
C VAL A 104 -16.46 -24.74 -0.06
N PHE A 105 -15.74 -23.61 -0.08
CA PHE A 105 -14.36 -23.55 -0.53
C PHE A 105 -13.42 -24.13 0.53
N GLU A 106 -12.61 -25.11 0.14
CA GLU A 106 -11.54 -25.65 0.99
C GLU A 106 -10.48 -24.58 1.30
N TYR A 107 -10.09 -23.82 0.27
CA TYR A 107 -9.17 -22.70 0.35
C TYR A 107 -9.75 -21.47 -0.32
N TRP A 108 -9.58 -20.32 0.30
CA TRP A 108 -10.18 -19.08 -0.17
C TRP A 108 -9.32 -17.87 0.19
N GLU A 109 -9.55 -16.80 -0.54
CA GLU A 109 -8.99 -15.49 -0.27
C GLU A 109 -10.07 -14.43 -0.45
N VAL A 110 -10.15 -13.48 0.47
CA VAL A 110 -11.02 -12.31 0.33
C VAL A 110 -10.18 -11.04 0.34
N GLU A 111 -10.47 -10.15 -0.59
CA GLU A 111 -9.93 -8.80 -0.66
C GLU A 111 -11.03 -7.79 -0.38
N VAL A 112 -10.96 -7.15 0.78
CA VAL A 112 -11.94 -6.18 1.25
C VAL A 112 -11.34 -4.79 1.19
N THR A 113 -12.00 -3.87 0.48
CA THR A 113 -11.60 -2.47 0.38
C THR A 113 -12.58 -1.61 1.16
N PHE A 114 -12.10 -0.84 2.12
CA PHE A 114 -12.94 -0.07 3.03
C PHE A 114 -12.33 1.27 3.44
N ARG A 115 -13.16 2.12 4.04
CA ARG A 115 -12.77 3.38 4.69
C ARG A 115 -13.45 3.44 6.06
N VAL A 116 -12.69 3.80 7.09
CA VAL A 116 -13.22 4.20 8.39
C VAL A 116 -12.90 5.67 8.59
N THR A 117 -13.93 6.52 8.66
CA THR A 117 -13.77 7.97 8.62
C THR A 117 -14.46 8.63 9.81
N GLY A 118 -13.73 9.49 10.52
CA GLY A 118 -14.22 10.17 11.72
C GLY A 118 -13.63 11.55 11.89
N ARG A 119 -14.40 12.48 12.48
CA ARG A 119 -13.99 13.88 12.70
C ARG A 119 -12.86 14.03 13.72
N GLY A 120 -12.67 13.05 14.60
CA GLY A 120 -11.71 13.10 15.71
C GLY A 120 -10.52 12.15 15.55
N ARG A 121 -9.48 12.40 16.37
CA ARG A 121 -8.32 11.49 16.52
C ARG A 121 -8.74 10.10 17.03
N ILE A 122 -9.81 10.04 17.82
CA ILE A 122 -10.38 8.81 18.36
C ILE A 122 -11.74 8.60 17.70
N GLY A 123 -12.02 7.37 17.31
CA GLY A 123 -13.28 6.93 16.73
C GLY A 123 -13.71 5.61 17.36
N ALA A 124 -14.92 5.17 17.05
CA ALA A 124 -15.47 3.93 17.57
C ALA A 124 -16.60 3.40 16.67
N ASP A 125 -16.96 2.11 16.74
CA ASP A 125 -16.24 1.06 17.48
C ASP A 125 -15.25 0.36 16.53
N GLY A 126 -15.65 0.16 15.27
CA GLY A 126 -14.83 -0.46 14.23
C GLY A 126 -15.67 -1.32 13.30
N LEU A 127 -15.00 -2.22 12.58
CA LEU A 127 -15.65 -3.19 11.70
C LEU A 127 -15.05 -4.59 11.85
N VAL A 128 -15.77 -5.61 11.42
CA VAL A 128 -15.32 -7.01 11.46
C VAL A 128 -15.61 -7.68 10.13
N ILE A 129 -14.62 -8.41 9.61
CA ILE A 129 -14.77 -9.29 8.45
C ILE A 129 -14.94 -10.73 8.94
N TRP A 130 -15.93 -11.43 8.42
CA TRP A 130 -16.39 -12.71 8.95
C TRP A 130 -16.27 -13.84 7.93
N PHE A 131 -15.92 -15.03 8.43
CA PHE A 131 -16.25 -16.31 7.82
C PHE A 131 -16.85 -17.23 8.88
N THR A 132 -18.16 -17.49 8.83
CA THR A 132 -18.90 -18.17 9.90
C THR A 132 -19.96 -19.13 9.39
N GLU A 133 -20.26 -20.19 10.13
CA GLU A 133 -21.24 -21.20 9.75
C GLU A 133 -22.68 -20.63 9.60
N GLY A 134 -23.04 -19.67 10.44
CA GLY A 134 -24.32 -18.95 10.41
C GLY A 134 -24.13 -17.47 10.09
N GLN A 135 -25.15 -16.83 9.50
CA GLN A 135 -25.16 -15.39 9.29
C GLN A 135 -25.32 -14.69 10.64
N GLY A 136 -24.35 -13.85 11.02
CA GLY A 136 -24.42 -13.01 12.23
C GLY A 136 -25.18 -11.71 11.96
N LEU A 137 -26.47 -11.81 11.57
CA LEU A 137 -27.23 -10.69 11.00
C LEU A 137 -27.31 -9.46 11.91
N GLU A 138 -27.42 -9.64 13.22
CA GLU A 138 -27.43 -8.56 14.21
C GLU A 138 -26.85 -9.04 15.54
N GLY A 139 -26.25 -8.11 16.29
CA GLY A 139 -25.85 -8.35 17.68
C GLY A 139 -24.87 -7.31 18.23
N PRO A 140 -24.32 -7.55 19.43
CA PRO A 140 -23.47 -6.58 20.12
C PRO A 140 -22.03 -6.54 19.60
N VAL A 141 -21.57 -7.54 18.86
CA VAL A 141 -20.18 -7.66 18.44
C VAL A 141 -20.00 -6.95 17.10
N PHE A 142 -19.68 -5.66 17.15
CA PHE A 142 -19.53 -4.81 15.97
C PHE A 142 -20.71 -4.95 14.99
N GLY A 143 -21.93 -5.00 15.55
CA GLY A 143 -23.17 -5.11 14.78
C GLY A 143 -23.60 -6.54 14.43
N ALA A 144 -22.79 -7.56 14.74
CA ALA A 144 -23.07 -8.97 14.51
C ALA A 144 -23.28 -9.77 15.81
N ALA A 145 -23.74 -11.02 15.66
CA ALA A 145 -24.06 -11.92 16.76
C ALA A 145 -22.87 -12.20 17.70
N ASP A 146 -23.14 -12.33 19.01
CA ASP A 146 -22.13 -12.49 20.06
C ASP A 146 -21.48 -13.89 20.11
N THR A 147 -22.13 -14.87 19.49
CA THR A 147 -21.61 -16.23 19.35
C THR A 147 -21.54 -16.58 17.88
N TRP A 148 -20.38 -17.06 17.42
CA TRP A 148 -20.20 -17.55 16.06
C TRP A 148 -19.38 -18.84 16.04
N ASN A 149 -19.59 -19.67 15.02
CA ASN A 149 -18.72 -20.79 14.70
C ASN A 149 -17.92 -20.44 13.44
N GLY A 150 -16.64 -20.15 13.57
CA GLY A 150 -15.77 -19.67 12.49
C GLY A 150 -14.77 -18.62 12.99
N VAL A 151 -14.47 -17.63 12.15
CA VAL A 151 -13.51 -16.57 12.44
C VAL A 151 -14.06 -15.17 12.17
N GLY A 152 -13.70 -14.24 13.04
CA GLY A 152 -13.82 -12.81 12.82
C GLY A 152 -12.43 -12.15 12.79
N ILE A 153 -12.22 -11.25 11.84
CA ILE A 153 -11.05 -10.39 11.73
C ILE A 153 -11.53 -8.98 12.07
N PHE A 154 -11.22 -8.54 13.28
CA PHE A 154 -11.74 -7.31 13.85
C PHE A 154 -10.76 -6.19 13.58
N PHE A 155 -11.29 -5.06 13.13
CA PHE A 155 -10.61 -3.80 12.95
C PHE A 155 -11.14 -2.88 14.04
N ASP A 156 -10.53 -2.99 15.21
CA ASP A 156 -10.96 -2.32 16.43
C ASP A 156 -10.33 -0.93 16.53
N SER A 157 -11.17 0.10 16.55
CA SER A 157 -10.71 1.49 16.55
C SER A 157 -10.70 2.12 17.94
N PHE A 158 -11.44 1.55 18.89
CA PHE A 158 -11.65 2.13 20.21
C PHE A 158 -10.91 1.32 21.27
N ASP A 159 -10.25 2.02 22.19
CA ASP A 159 -9.47 1.41 23.28
C ASP A 159 -10.37 1.25 24.50
N ASN A 160 -11.10 0.13 24.59
CA ASN A 160 -11.98 -0.12 25.74
C ASN A 160 -11.18 -0.46 26.99
N ASP A 161 -10.01 -1.11 26.84
CA ASP A 161 -9.21 -1.61 27.95
C ASP A 161 -8.16 -0.61 28.49
N GLY A 162 -7.96 0.51 27.79
CA GLY A 162 -7.10 1.63 28.17
C GLY A 162 -5.60 1.35 28.00
N LYS A 163 -5.21 0.30 27.27
CA LYS A 163 -3.80 -0.07 27.06
C LYS A 163 -3.13 0.70 25.94
N LYS A 164 -3.84 1.60 25.24
CA LYS A 164 -3.31 2.49 24.18
C LYS A 164 -2.67 1.74 23.02
N ASN A 165 -3.30 0.64 22.62
CA ASN A 165 -2.87 -0.27 21.56
C ASN A 165 -3.82 -0.28 20.35
N ASN A 166 -4.75 0.69 20.27
CA ASN A 166 -5.74 0.83 19.19
C ASN A 166 -5.38 2.03 18.29
N PRO A 167 -5.72 2.02 16.97
CA PRO A 167 -6.45 0.96 16.29
C PRO A 167 -5.65 -0.35 16.11
N SER A 168 -6.34 -1.46 16.31
CA SER A 168 -5.77 -2.81 16.30
C SER A 168 -6.55 -3.71 15.35
N ILE A 169 -5.84 -4.65 14.72
CA ILE A 169 -6.43 -5.70 13.92
C ILE A 169 -6.21 -7.01 14.66
N ILE A 170 -7.28 -7.70 15.03
CA ILE A 170 -7.23 -8.94 15.82
C ILE A 170 -7.99 -10.07 15.12
N VAL A 171 -7.43 -11.26 15.17
CA VAL A 171 -8.04 -12.49 14.63
C VAL A 171 -8.62 -13.29 15.79
N VAL A 172 -9.93 -13.51 15.80
CA VAL A 172 -10.61 -14.26 16.86
C VAL A 172 -11.40 -15.40 16.25
N GLY A 173 -11.01 -16.63 16.61
CA GLY A 173 -11.75 -17.85 16.28
C GLY A 173 -12.75 -18.18 17.39
N ASN A 174 -13.91 -18.72 17.01
CA ASN A 174 -14.93 -19.18 17.95
C ASN A 174 -15.60 -20.44 17.42
N ASN A 175 -16.01 -21.33 18.32
CA ASN A 175 -16.65 -22.61 18.02
C ASN A 175 -18.17 -22.59 18.35
N GLY A 176 -18.74 -21.40 18.50
CA GLY A 176 -20.13 -21.17 18.87
C GLY A 176 -20.40 -21.11 20.38
N LYS A 177 -19.37 -21.20 21.23
CA LYS A 177 -19.54 -21.26 22.69
C LYS A 177 -18.96 -20.07 23.46
N LEU A 178 -18.06 -19.30 22.84
CA LEU A 178 -17.44 -18.14 23.48
C LEU A 178 -18.30 -16.90 23.23
N LEU A 179 -18.41 -16.04 24.24
CA LEU A 179 -18.93 -14.68 24.11
C LEU A 179 -17.74 -13.74 23.90
N TYR A 180 -17.88 -12.73 23.06
CA TYR A 180 -16.77 -11.83 22.77
C TYR A 180 -16.50 -10.89 23.95
N ASP A 181 -15.24 -10.80 24.36
CA ASP A 181 -14.83 -9.93 25.48
C ASP A 181 -14.57 -8.50 24.99
N HIS A 182 -15.64 -7.75 24.74
CA HIS A 182 -15.56 -6.35 24.27
C HIS A 182 -14.96 -5.39 25.30
N GLN A 183 -14.94 -5.73 26.60
CA GLN A 183 -14.34 -4.86 27.62
C GLN A 183 -12.81 -4.90 27.58
N ASN A 184 -12.24 -5.99 27.10
CA ASN A 184 -10.79 -6.17 26.98
C ASN A 184 -10.34 -6.24 25.51
N ASP A 185 -11.10 -5.63 24.59
CA ASP A 185 -10.82 -5.59 23.15
C ASP A 185 -10.52 -6.98 22.54
N GLY A 186 -11.18 -8.03 23.04
CA GLY A 186 -10.95 -9.40 22.63
C GLY A 186 -9.54 -9.93 22.89
N SER A 187 -8.69 -9.21 23.63
CA SER A 187 -7.27 -9.53 23.81
C SER A 187 -7.02 -10.90 24.45
N THR A 188 -7.93 -11.37 25.30
CA THR A 188 -7.88 -12.70 25.94
C THR A 188 -8.25 -13.83 24.97
N GLN A 189 -8.84 -13.50 23.82
CA GLN A 189 -9.38 -14.42 22.82
C GLN A 189 -8.63 -14.30 21.48
N ALA A 190 -7.74 -13.33 21.34
CA ALA A 190 -6.97 -13.07 20.14
C ALA A 190 -6.02 -14.23 19.84
N LEU A 191 -6.15 -14.82 18.64
CA LEU A 191 -5.24 -15.84 18.13
C LEU A 191 -3.99 -15.21 17.51
N ALA A 192 -4.14 -14.04 16.89
CA ALA A 192 -3.07 -13.20 16.37
C ALA A 192 -3.56 -11.75 16.25
N SER A 193 -2.64 -10.79 16.24
CA SER A 193 -2.98 -9.37 16.15
C SER A 193 -1.85 -8.54 15.55
N CYS A 194 -2.19 -7.38 14.98
CA CYS A 194 -1.24 -6.33 14.66
C CYS A 194 -1.80 -4.94 14.97
N GLN A 195 -0.93 -3.98 15.26
CA GLN A 195 -1.32 -2.57 15.40
C GLN A 195 -1.22 -1.89 14.04
N ARG A 196 -2.37 -1.44 13.52
CA ARG A 196 -2.46 -0.69 12.27
C ARG A 196 -3.56 0.33 12.43
N ASP A 197 -3.18 1.60 12.39
CA ASP A 197 -4.15 2.65 12.23
C ASP A 197 -4.72 2.58 10.81
N PHE A 198 -5.99 2.25 10.69
CA PHE A 198 -6.76 2.14 9.44
C PHE A 198 -7.78 3.28 9.26
N ARG A 199 -7.78 4.26 10.18
CA ARG A 199 -8.74 5.38 10.16
C ARG A 199 -8.22 6.51 9.28
N ASN A 200 -9.15 7.24 8.66
CA ASN A 200 -8.91 8.51 7.97
C ASN A 200 -7.72 8.48 6.98
N LYS A 201 -7.55 7.36 6.27
CA LYS A 201 -6.47 7.19 5.29
C LYS A 201 -6.80 7.89 3.96
N PRO A 202 -5.80 8.46 3.27
CA PRO A 202 -6.03 9.17 2.01
C PRO A 202 -6.61 8.24 0.93
N TYR A 203 -6.07 7.03 0.82
CA TYR A 203 -6.60 5.97 -0.04
C TYR A 203 -7.38 4.93 0.78
N PRO A 204 -8.32 4.20 0.15
CA PRO A 204 -9.03 3.13 0.83
C PRO A 204 -8.08 2.07 1.38
N VAL A 205 -8.30 1.66 2.62
CA VAL A 205 -7.59 0.55 3.24
C VAL A 205 -8.02 -0.75 2.58
N ARG A 206 -7.09 -1.69 2.40
CA ARG A 206 -7.39 -3.02 1.85
C ARG A 206 -6.94 -4.10 2.80
N ALA A 207 -7.82 -5.03 3.11
CA ALA A 207 -7.49 -6.25 3.81
C ALA A 207 -7.55 -7.43 2.84
N LYS A 208 -6.45 -8.16 2.74
CA LYS A 208 -6.38 -9.45 2.05
C LYS A 208 -6.26 -10.54 3.09
N ILE A 209 -7.29 -11.36 3.18
CA ILE A 209 -7.40 -12.44 4.17
C ILE A 209 -7.42 -13.76 3.40
N THR A 210 -6.41 -14.57 3.62
CA THR A 210 -6.19 -15.82 2.87
C THR A 210 -6.28 -16.99 3.84
N TYR A 211 -7.18 -17.94 3.58
CA TYR A 211 -7.20 -19.25 4.25
C TYR A 211 -6.72 -20.33 3.28
N TYR A 212 -5.50 -20.82 3.49
CA TYR A 212 -4.86 -21.79 2.62
C TYR A 212 -4.11 -22.82 3.46
N GLN A 213 -4.34 -24.11 3.20
CA GLN A 213 -3.70 -25.23 3.92
C GLN A 213 -3.77 -25.10 5.45
N LYS A 214 -4.94 -24.74 5.99
CA LYS A 214 -5.21 -24.50 7.43
C LYS A 214 -4.44 -23.33 8.04
N THR A 215 -3.85 -22.47 7.22
CA THR A 215 -3.21 -21.23 7.68
C THR A 215 -4.09 -20.06 7.26
N LEU A 216 -4.48 -19.23 8.23
CA LEU A 216 -5.14 -17.96 7.99
C LEU A 216 -4.09 -16.84 8.04
N THR A 217 -3.94 -16.08 6.97
CA THR A 217 -3.01 -14.95 6.87
C THR A 217 -3.79 -13.68 6.58
N VAL A 218 -3.46 -12.61 7.31
CA VAL A 218 -4.03 -11.26 7.14
C VAL A 218 -2.92 -10.32 6.66
N MET A 219 -3.15 -9.73 5.50
CA MET A 219 -2.27 -8.75 4.86
C MET A 219 -3.04 -7.44 4.69
N ILE A 220 -2.41 -6.30 4.98
CA ILE A 220 -3.05 -4.98 5.00
C ILE A 220 -2.31 -4.01 4.10
N ASN A 221 -3.03 -3.37 3.18
CA ASN A 221 -2.62 -2.12 2.58
C ASN A 221 -3.17 -0.97 3.42
N ASN A 222 -2.29 -0.20 4.03
CA ASN A 222 -2.67 0.80 5.03
C ASN A 222 -3.17 2.14 4.45
N GLY A 223 -3.50 2.19 3.15
CA GLY A 223 -4.18 3.33 2.53
C GLY A 223 -3.30 4.56 2.31
N PHE A 224 -1.97 4.42 2.31
CA PHE A 224 -1.02 5.52 2.04
C PHE A 224 -0.66 5.67 0.56
N THR A 225 -0.89 4.64 -0.24
CA THR A 225 -0.57 4.64 -1.67
C THR A 225 -1.80 4.27 -2.49
N PRO A 226 -1.91 4.75 -3.74
CA PRO A 226 -2.96 4.29 -4.66
C PRO A 226 -2.68 2.87 -5.19
N ASN A 227 -1.48 2.32 -4.96
CA ASN A 227 -1.11 0.99 -5.40
C ASN A 227 -1.90 -0.06 -4.61
N LYS A 228 -2.82 -0.75 -5.27
CA LYS A 228 -3.71 -1.74 -4.64
C LYS A 228 -2.96 -2.97 -4.11
N GLU A 229 -1.77 -3.25 -4.64
CA GLU A 229 -0.96 -4.44 -4.31
C GLU A 229 0.07 -4.22 -3.18
N ASP A 230 0.16 -3.01 -2.63
CA ASP A 230 1.10 -2.67 -1.54
C ASP A 230 0.62 -3.21 -0.18
N TYR A 231 0.60 -4.54 -0.06
CA TYR A 231 0.19 -5.25 1.13
C TYR A 231 1.37 -5.50 2.08
N GLU A 232 1.14 -5.28 3.37
CA GLU A 232 2.05 -5.59 4.46
C GLU A 232 1.49 -6.69 5.35
N PHE A 233 2.38 -7.52 5.89
CA PHE A 233 1.98 -8.56 6.83
C PHE A 233 1.40 -7.94 8.11
N CYS A 234 0.26 -8.48 8.56
CA CYS A 234 -0.37 -8.13 9.83
C CYS A 234 -0.32 -9.32 10.79
N ALA A 235 -1.03 -10.40 10.46
CA ALA A 235 -1.25 -11.51 11.38
C ALA A 235 -1.29 -12.86 10.63
N GLN A 236 -0.92 -13.93 11.32
CA GLN A 236 -1.04 -15.30 10.80
C GLN A 236 -1.42 -16.25 11.92
N VAL A 237 -2.33 -17.17 11.63
CA VAL A 237 -2.75 -18.26 12.52
C VAL A 237 -2.59 -19.57 11.77
N GLU A 238 -1.66 -20.41 12.24
CA GLU A 238 -1.43 -21.74 11.69
C GLU A 238 -2.36 -22.78 12.33
N ASN A 239 -2.60 -23.88 11.62
CA ASN A 239 -3.47 -24.98 12.08
C ASN A 239 -4.88 -24.54 12.49
N MET A 240 -5.39 -23.47 11.87
CA MET A 240 -6.73 -22.98 12.13
C MET A 240 -7.78 -23.91 11.50
N ILE A 241 -8.73 -24.33 12.32
CA ILE A 241 -9.85 -25.17 11.90
C ILE A 241 -11.07 -24.28 11.73
N LEU A 242 -11.56 -24.17 10.50
CA LEU A 242 -12.78 -23.46 10.14
C LEU A 242 -13.88 -24.46 9.76
N PRO A 243 -15.18 -24.08 9.85
CA PRO A 243 -16.25 -24.91 9.33
C PRO A 243 -16.07 -25.14 7.82
N SER A 244 -16.42 -26.33 7.34
CA SER A 244 -16.27 -26.70 5.92
C SER A 244 -17.18 -25.91 4.97
N GLN A 245 -18.20 -25.25 5.52
CA GLN A 245 -19.08 -24.34 4.79
C GLN A 245 -19.39 -23.13 5.67
N GLY A 246 -19.41 -21.94 5.08
CA GLY A 246 -19.65 -20.72 5.84
C GLY A 246 -20.09 -19.55 4.97
N TYR A 247 -20.70 -18.57 5.63
CA TYR A 247 -21.02 -17.29 5.03
C TYR A 247 -19.82 -16.35 5.16
N PHE A 248 -19.56 -15.60 4.10
CA PHE A 248 -18.78 -14.37 4.22
C PHE A 248 -19.68 -13.23 4.67
N GLY A 249 -19.14 -12.38 5.53
CA GLY A 249 -19.84 -11.20 6.03
C GLY A 249 -18.91 -10.07 6.40
N ILE A 250 -19.48 -8.89 6.54
CA ILE A 250 -18.83 -7.72 7.12
C ILE A 250 -19.84 -6.97 7.98
N SER A 251 -19.45 -6.54 9.17
CA SER A 251 -20.31 -5.77 10.07
C SER A 251 -19.55 -4.62 10.70
N ALA A 252 -20.27 -3.62 11.18
CA ALA A 252 -19.72 -2.50 11.92
C ALA A 252 -20.69 -2.02 12.99
N ALA A 253 -20.15 -1.33 13.99
CA ALA A 253 -20.95 -0.66 15.01
C ALA A 253 -20.34 0.68 15.41
N THR A 254 -21.17 1.52 16.02
CA THR A 254 -20.75 2.73 16.71
C THR A 254 -21.31 2.74 18.14
N GLY A 255 -20.50 3.22 19.08
CA GLY A 255 -20.90 3.43 20.47
C GLY A 255 -21.27 4.88 20.76
N GLY A 256 -20.63 5.44 21.80
CA GLY A 256 -20.76 6.85 22.18
C GLY A 256 -19.99 7.80 21.26
N LEU A 257 -18.85 7.32 20.74
CA LEU A 257 -18.16 7.88 19.58
C LEU A 257 -18.64 7.15 18.32
N ALA A 258 -18.50 7.79 17.16
CA ALA A 258 -19.04 7.26 15.93
C ALA A 258 -18.20 7.68 14.71
N ASP A 259 -17.77 6.67 13.96
CA ASP A 259 -17.17 6.82 12.64
C ASP A 259 -18.12 6.31 11.54
N ASP A 260 -17.95 6.85 10.33
CA ASP A 260 -18.52 6.25 9.12
C ASP A 260 -17.68 5.02 8.74
N HIS A 261 -18.35 3.88 8.59
CA HIS A 261 -17.73 2.60 8.22
C HIS A 261 -18.22 2.21 6.83
N ASP A 262 -17.41 2.50 5.81
CA ASP A 262 -17.76 2.32 4.40
C ASP A 262 -16.98 1.15 3.79
N VAL A 263 -17.66 0.22 3.13
CA VAL A 263 -17.03 -0.86 2.35
C VAL A 263 -17.27 -0.63 0.86
N LEU A 264 -16.19 -0.47 0.09
CA LEU A 264 -16.23 -0.17 -1.34
C LEU A 264 -16.30 -1.45 -2.18
N SER A 265 -15.63 -2.51 -1.71
CA SER A 265 -15.69 -3.81 -2.37
C SER A 265 -15.37 -4.95 -1.41
N PHE A 266 -16.00 -6.09 -1.64
CA PHE A 266 -15.67 -7.38 -1.06
C PHE A 266 -15.46 -8.34 -2.22
N LEU A 267 -14.23 -8.80 -2.46
CA LEU A 267 -13.89 -9.67 -3.59
C LEU A 267 -13.43 -11.02 -3.05
N THR A 268 -14.10 -12.10 -3.46
CA THR A 268 -13.79 -13.45 -3.01
C THR A 268 -13.16 -14.25 -4.14
N PHE A 269 -12.14 -15.03 -3.80
CA PHE A 269 -11.45 -15.94 -4.69
C PHE A 269 -11.38 -17.33 -4.08
N GLN A 270 -11.72 -18.35 -4.85
CA GLN A 270 -11.41 -19.72 -4.51
C GLN A 270 -9.94 -20.00 -4.88
N LEU A 271 -9.21 -20.64 -3.97
CA LEU A 271 -7.83 -21.05 -4.21
C LEU A 271 -7.77 -22.54 -4.53
N THR A 272 -6.99 -22.91 -5.54
CA THR A 272 -6.71 -24.31 -5.89
C THR A 272 -5.21 -24.56 -5.80
N GLU A 273 -4.83 -25.66 -5.16
CA GLU A 273 -3.42 -26.04 -5.04
C GLU A 273 -2.79 -26.26 -6.42
N PRO A 274 -1.50 -25.90 -6.61
CA PRO A 274 -0.81 -26.16 -7.85
C PRO A 274 -0.82 -27.65 -8.21
N GLY A 275 -1.27 -27.98 -9.42
CA GLY A 275 -1.32 -29.36 -9.93
C GLY A 275 -2.62 -30.12 -9.60
N LYS A 276 -3.53 -29.54 -8.81
CA LYS A 276 -4.94 -30.00 -8.80
C LYS A 276 -5.69 -29.27 -9.92
N GLU A 277 -6.49 -30.01 -10.69
CA GLU A 277 -7.43 -29.39 -11.63
C GLU A 277 -8.38 -28.49 -10.84
N ALA A 278 -8.51 -27.23 -11.27
CA ALA A 278 -9.55 -26.37 -10.74
C ALA A 278 -10.89 -27.07 -10.95
N PRO A 279 -11.81 -27.08 -9.96
CA PRO A 279 -13.12 -27.66 -10.15
C PRO A 279 -13.74 -27.07 -11.42
N ILE A 280 -14.21 -27.95 -12.30
CA ILE A 280 -14.94 -27.60 -13.53
C ILE A 280 -15.97 -26.55 -13.14
N PRO A 281 -16.08 -25.41 -13.84
CA PRO A 281 -17.05 -24.37 -13.49
C PRO A 281 -18.43 -24.99 -13.25
N ASP A 282 -18.94 -24.88 -12.02
CA ASP A 282 -20.32 -25.27 -11.72
C ASP A 282 -21.24 -24.38 -12.57
N ALA A 283 -21.71 -24.96 -13.68
CA ALA A 283 -22.34 -24.29 -14.80
C ALA A 283 -21.47 -23.16 -15.38
N GLU A 284 -20.74 -23.45 -16.46
CA GLU A 284 -20.61 -22.46 -17.52
C GLU A 284 -22.00 -21.84 -17.72
N ILE A 285 -22.09 -20.51 -17.56
CA ILE A 285 -23.23 -19.74 -18.07
C ILE A 285 -23.52 -20.35 -19.44
N PRO A 286 -24.72 -20.94 -19.69
CA PRO A 286 -25.03 -21.54 -20.97
C PRO A 286 -24.55 -20.61 -22.08
N GLU A 287 -23.89 -21.10 -23.13
CA GLU A 287 -23.31 -20.23 -24.18
C GLU A 287 -24.33 -19.16 -24.67
N LYS A 288 -25.61 -19.53 -24.70
CA LYS A 288 -26.74 -18.62 -24.97
C LYS A 288 -26.88 -17.43 -23.99
N ASP A 289 -26.70 -17.67 -22.69
CA ASP A 289 -26.73 -16.62 -21.67
C ASP A 289 -25.45 -15.78 -21.71
N LYS A 290 -24.31 -16.37 -22.09
CA LYS A 290 -23.04 -15.65 -22.28
C LYS A 290 -23.11 -14.72 -23.50
N GLU A 291 -23.66 -15.19 -24.62
CA GLU A 291 -23.98 -14.35 -25.78
C GLU A 291 -24.94 -13.22 -25.39
N LYS A 292 -26.00 -13.53 -24.62
CA LYS A 292 -26.94 -12.52 -24.13
C LYS A 292 -26.25 -11.46 -23.25
N TYR A 293 -25.37 -11.86 -22.34
CA TYR A 293 -24.62 -10.92 -21.51
C TYR A 293 -23.62 -10.09 -22.32
N GLN A 294 -23.03 -10.68 -23.37
CA GLN A 294 -22.14 -9.98 -24.30
C GLN A 294 -22.92 -8.91 -25.09
N GLU A 295 -24.10 -9.27 -25.63
CA GLU A 295 -25.01 -8.34 -26.31
C GLU A 295 -25.50 -7.22 -25.37
N GLU A 296 -25.90 -7.57 -24.13
CA GLU A 296 -26.30 -6.58 -23.12
C GLU A 296 -25.14 -5.63 -22.76
N PHE A 297 -23.91 -6.14 -22.68
CA PHE A 297 -22.71 -5.33 -22.42
C PHE A 297 -22.41 -4.38 -23.59
N GLU A 298 -22.45 -4.88 -24.83
CA GLU A 298 -22.24 -4.07 -26.03
C GLU A 298 -23.30 -2.97 -26.16
N HIS A 299 -24.58 -3.31 -25.97
CA HIS A 299 -25.68 -2.34 -25.97
C HIS A 299 -25.50 -1.28 -24.87
N PHE A 300 -25.09 -1.69 -23.67
CA PHE A 300 -24.83 -0.75 -22.57
C PHE A 300 -23.66 0.18 -22.91
N GLN A 301 -22.59 -0.35 -23.51
CA GLN A 301 -21.44 0.42 -23.95
C GLN A 301 -21.83 1.46 -25.01
N GLU A 302 -22.62 1.07 -26.01
CA GLU A 302 -23.17 1.97 -27.03
C GLU A 302 -24.06 3.06 -26.44
N GLU A 303 -24.95 2.73 -25.49
CA GLU A 303 -25.75 3.74 -24.78
C GLU A 303 -24.88 4.74 -24.02
N LEU A 304 -23.81 4.24 -23.39
CA LEU A 304 -22.91 5.07 -22.58
C LEU A 304 -22.13 6.04 -23.48
N ASP A 305 -21.66 5.57 -24.62
CA ASP A 305 -20.95 6.40 -25.60
C ASP A 305 -21.90 7.41 -26.27
N LYS A 306 -23.13 7.01 -26.59
CA LYS A 306 -24.16 7.94 -27.08
C LYS A 306 -24.50 9.02 -26.05
N LYS A 307 -24.65 8.66 -24.78
CA LYS A 307 -24.89 9.63 -23.69
C LYS A 307 -23.70 10.56 -23.48
N LYS A 308 -22.46 10.05 -23.61
CA LYS A 308 -21.26 10.89 -23.61
C LYS A 308 -21.26 11.88 -24.77
N GLU A 309 -21.59 11.43 -25.98
CA GLU A 309 -21.67 12.30 -27.16
C GLU A 309 -22.76 13.36 -27.02
N GLU A 310 -23.96 12.98 -26.55
CA GLU A 310 -25.05 13.91 -26.25
C GLU A 310 -24.64 14.93 -25.20
N PHE A 311 -24.03 14.48 -24.10
CA PHE A 311 -23.51 15.35 -23.05
C PHE A 311 -22.46 16.33 -23.59
N GLN A 312 -21.55 15.87 -24.45
CA GLN A 312 -20.46 16.65 -25.04
C GLN A 312 -20.96 17.64 -26.11
N LYS A 313 -22.06 17.31 -26.79
CA LYS A 313 -22.75 18.18 -27.75
C LYS A 313 -23.55 19.28 -27.05
N ASP A 314 -24.15 18.97 -25.91
CA ASP A 314 -24.91 19.93 -25.10
C ASP A 314 -24.00 20.83 -24.24
N HIS A 315 -22.73 20.42 -24.03
CA HIS A 315 -21.74 21.15 -23.24
C HIS A 315 -20.42 21.35 -24.01
N PRO A 316 -20.41 22.14 -25.10
CA PRO A 316 -19.22 22.40 -25.91
C PRO A 316 -18.10 23.11 -25.13
N ASP A 317 -18.44 23.79 -24.02
CA ASP A 317 -17.49 24.53 -23.17
C ASP A 317 -16.67 23.63 -22.23
N MET A 318 -17.04 22.34 -22.11
CA MET A 318 -16.40 21.35 -21.23
C MET A 318 -15.33 20.51 -21.95
N GLN A 319 -15.02 20.80 -23.22
CA GLN A 319 -13.90 20.15 -23.92
C GLN A 319 -12.56 20.64 -23.35
N GLY A 320 -11.98 19.85 -22.45
CA GLY A 320 -10.58 19.99 -22.03
C GLY A 320 -10.32 20.30 -20.56
N GLN A 321 -11.31 20.23 -19.67
CA GLN A 321 -11.03 20.20 -18.23
C GLN A 321 -10.94 18.75 -17.73
N PRO A 322 -9.80 18.32 -17.17
CA PRO A 322 -9.79 17.13 -16.32
C PRO A 322 -10.71 17.39 -15.12
N ASP A 323 -11.27 16.32 -14.56
CA ASP A 323 -12.04 16.28 -13.31
C ASP A 323 -11.19 16.69 -12.08
N ASP A 324 -10.57 17.85 -12.10
CA ASP A 324 -9.95 18.46 -10.91
C ASP A 324 -11.05 19.20 -10.15
N PHE A 325 -11.77 18.41 -9.36
CA PHE A 325 -12.56 18.87 -8.22
C PHE A 325 -11.76 19.91 -7.44
N TYR A 326 -12.42 21.01 -7.06
CA TYR A 326 -11.88 22.08 -6.22
C TYR A 326 -11.13 21.53 -4.99
N GLU A 327 -9.81 21.39 -5.08
CA GLU A 327 -8.93 21.09 -3.95
C GLU A 327 -8.74 22.41 -3.17
N THR A 328 -9.14 22.44 -1.90
CA THR A 328 -8.92 23.64 -1.09
C THR A 328 -7.41 23.82 -0.83
N VAL A 329 -6.95 25.05 -0.55
CA VAL A 329 -5.54 25.31 -0.23
C VAL A 329 -5.06 24.43 0.93
N SER A 330 -5.95 24.17 1.90
CA SER A 330 -5.70 23.27 3.02
C SER A 330 -5.56 21.82 2.59
N ASP A 331 -6.37 21.33 1.65
CA ASP A 331 -6.25 19.95 1.13
C ASP A 331 -4.94 19.76 0.35
N ARG A 332 -4.52 20.77 -0.42
CA ARG A 332 -3.25 20.74 -1.15
C ARG A 332 -2.05 20.74 -0.21
N GLU A 333 -2.08 21.55 0.85
CA GLU A 333 -1.04 21.57 1.88
C GLU A 333 -0.99 20.23 2.63
N LEU A 334 -2.15 19.66 2.97
CA LEU A 334 -2.23 18.33 3.58
C LEU A 334 -1.65 17.27 2.64
N ARG A 335 -2.01 17.30 1.35
CA ARG A 335 -1.49 16.38 0.35
C ARG A 335 0.03 16.47 0.22
N GLN A 336 0.59 17.68 0.17
CA GLN A 336 2.04 17.88 0.10
C GLN A 336 2.77 17.38 1.35
N ILE A 337 2.20 17.58 2.53
CA ILE A 337 2.75 17.02 3.78
C ILE A 337 2.73 15.50 3.74
N PHE A 338 1.62 14.90 3.31
CA PHE A 338 1.47 13.45 3.22
C PHE A 338 2.34 12.83 2.12
N GLU A 339 2.48 13.48 0.97
CA GLU A 339 3.41 13.08 -0.11
C GLU A 339 4.87 13.14 0.38
N GLY A 340 5.23 14.20 1.11
CA GLY A 340 6.54 14.33 1.75
C GLY A 340 6.81 13.24 2.79
N GLN A 341 5.84 12.98 3.67
CA GLN A 341 5.91 11.91 4.67
C GLN A 341 5.99 10.52 4.03
N ASN A 342 5.20 10.26 2.99
CA ASN A 342 5.21 8.99 2.27
C ASN A 342 6.56 8.75 1.59
N ARG A 343 7.15 9.79 1.01
CA ARG A 343 8.50 9.71 0.45
C ARG A 343 9.53 9.36 1.53
N ILE A 344 9.48 10.01 2.69
CA ILE A 344 10.37 9.69 3.83
C ILE A 344 10.15 8.25 4.31
N HIS A 345 8.89 7.82 4.43
CA HIS A 345 8.53 6.46 4.84
C HIS A 345 9.07 5.40 3.87
N LEU A 346 8.92 5.61 2.56
CA LEU A 346 9.44 4.72 1.52
C LEU A 346 10.96 4.61 1.56
N GLU A 347 11.67 5.73 1.72
CA GLU A 347 13.14 5.75 1.83
C GLU A 347 13.61 5.03 3.11
N ILE A 348 12.94 5.23 4.25
CA ILE A 348 13.24 4.50 5.49
C ILE A 348 12.98 3.00 5.34
N LYS A 349 11.89 2.62 4.66
CA LYS A 349 11.56 1.21 4.38
C LYS A 349 12.59 0.55 3.47
N GLN A 350 13.06 1.25 2.45
CA GLN A 350 14.14 0.79 1.57
C GLN A 350 15.45 0.64 2.34
N LEU A 351 15.80 1.61 3.18
CA LEU A 351 17.00 1.57 4.02
C LEU A 351 16.97 0.38 5.00
N ASN A 352 15.82 0.13 5.63
CA ASN A 352 15.62 -1.01 6.53
C ASN A 352 15.80 -2.35 5.80
N ARG A 353 15.24 -2.49 4.60
CA ARG A 353 15.48 -3.66 3.73
C ARG A 353 16.96 -3.83 3.38
N GLN A 354 17.67 -2.74 3.08
CA GLN A 354 19.10 -2.79 2.79
C GLN A 354 19.93 -3.19 4.02
N LEU A 355 19.59 -2.70 5.21
CA LEU A 355 20.23 -3.12 6.46
C LEU A 355 19.99 -4.60 6.77
N ASP A 356 18.78 -5.11 6.52
CA ASP A 356 18.48 -6.53 6.71
C ASP A 356 19.31 -7.41 5.77
N MET A 357 19.46 -7.01 4.51
CA MET A 357 20.34 -7.71 3.57
C MET A 357 21.81 -7.67 4.02
N ILE A 358 22.30 -6.53 4.51
CA ILE A 358 23.66 -6.39 5.03
C ILE A 358 23.87 -7.26 6.28
N LEU A 359 22.90 -7.28 7.20
CA LEU A 359 22.95 -8.12 8.41
C LEU A 359 23.00 -9.61 8.07
N ASP A 360 22.20 -10.04 7.10
CA ASP A 360 22.18 -11.44 6.65
C ASP A 360 23.49 -11.81 5.95
N GLU A 361 24.06 -10.91 5.14
CA GLU A 361 25.34 -11.13 4.48
C GLU A 361 26.51 -11.18 5.48
N GLN A 362 26.53 -10.29 6.47
CA GLN A 362 27.53 -10.30 7.54
C GLN A 362 27.40 -11.55 8.44
N ARG A 363 26.17 -11.98 8.78
CA ARG A 363 25.95 -13.23 9.53
C ARG A 363 26.45 -14.46 8.76
N ARG A 364 26.20 -14.51 7.45
CA ARG A 364 26.72 -15.58 6.58
C ARG A 364 28.24 -15.55 6.51
N TYR A 365 28.84 -14.36 6.41
CA TYR A 365 30.29 -14.20 6.38
C TYR A 365 30.95 -14.65 7.69
N VAL A 366 30.42 -14.23 8.85
CA VAL A 366 30.89 -14.66 10.17
C VAL A 366 30.74 -16.18 10.32
N SER A 367 29.58 -16.74 9.96
CA SER A 367 29.34 -18.19 10.05
C SER A 367 30.31 -18.99 9.18
N ALA A 368 30.55 -18.55 7.94
CA ALA A 368 31.51 -19.18 7.03
C ALA A 368 32.96 -19.08 7.54
N LEU A 369 33.34 -17.94 8.12
CA LEU A 369 34.65 -17.74 8.72
C LEU A 369 34.84 -18.64 9.97
N THR A 370 33.83 -18.73 10.83
CA THR A 370 33.83 -19.64 12.00
C THR A 370 33.92 -21.10 11.58
N GLU A 371 33.22 -21.51 10.51
CA GLU A 371 33.30 -22.87 9.98
C GLU A 371 34.69 -23.19 9.41
N GLU A 372 35.29 -22.25 8.67
CA GLU A 372 36.64 -22.38 8.11
C GLU A 372 37.72 -22.46 9.22
N ILE A 373 37.55 -21.72 10.30
CA ILE A 373 38.39 -21.79 11.51
C ILE A 373 38.25 -23.16 12.19
N THR A 374 37.02 -23.66 12.31
CA THR A 374 36.74 -24.96 12.95
C THR A 374 37.32 -26.11 12.11
N LYS A 375 37.27 -26.02 10.78
CA LYS A 375 37.91 -26.97 9.85
C LYS A 375 39.44 -26.93 9.93
N ARG A 376 40.06 -25.75 10.05
CA ARG A 376 41.52 -25.61 10.21
C ARG A 376 42.03 -26.01 11.59
N GLY A 377 41.18 -26.00 12.62
CA GLY A 377 41.51 -26.50 13.96
C GLY A 377 41.60 -28.02 14.08
N ALA A 378 41.14 -28.78 13.07
CA ALA A 378 40.99 -30.24 13.15
C ALA A 378 41.92 -31.05 12.21
N GLY A 379 43.01 -30.48 11.67
CA GLY A 379 43.88 -31.21 10.72
C GLY A 379 45.38 -30.86 10.73
N ILE A 380 46.19 -31.84 11.19
CA ILE A 380 47.58 -32.23 10.82
C ILE A 380 48.73 -31.19 11.00
N PRO A 381 49.84 -31.56 11.68
CA PRO A 381 51.00 -30.68 11.89
C PRO A 381 51.90 -30.59 10.65
N GLY A 382 52.17 -29.36 10.21
CA GLY A 382 53.30 -29.05 9.33
C GLY A 382 52.93 -28.48 7.97
N GLN A 383 52.48 -27.22 7.91
CA GLN A 383 52.91 -26.31 6.84
C GLN A 383 52.67 -24.85 7.23
N GLN A 384 53.65 -24.02 6.90
CA GLN A 384 53.76 -22.62 7.28
C GLN A 384 52.69 -21.75 6.60
N GLY A 385 51.99 -20.99 7.44
CA GLY A 385 51.04 -19.96 7.07
C GLY A 385 50.40 -19.38 8.34
N GLN A 386 51.23 -18.85 9.26
CA GLN A 386 50.76 -18.28 10.53
C GLN A 386 50.04 -16.96 10.27
N VAL A 387 48.72 -16.99 10.14
CA VAL A 387 47.88 -15.91 10.68
C VAL A 387 47.84 -16.13 12.18
N SER A 388 48.24 -15.16 12.98
CA SER A 388 48.30 -15.34 14.43
C SER A 388 46.88 -15.54 14.99
N GLN A 389 46.70 -16.44 15.95
CA GLN A 389 45.42 -16.65 16.63
C GLN A 389 44.86 -15.34 17.24
N GLN A 390 45.74 -14.39 17.57
CA GLN A 390 45.39 -13.06 18.08
C GLN A 390 44.83 -12.13 16.99
N GLU A 391 45.35 -12.17 15.76
CA GLU A 391 44.77 -11.45 14.61
C GLU A 391 43.39 -11.99 14.24
N LEU A 392 43.19 -13.31 14.35
CA LEU A 392 41.89 -13.94 14.12
C LEU A 392 40.86 -13.59 15.20
N ASP A 393 41.25 -13.60 16.48
CA ASP A 393 40.37 -13.21 17.60
C ASP A 393 40.02 -11.72 17.53
N THR A 394 40.94 -10.87 17.06
CA THR A 394 40.65 -9.45 16.83
C THR A 394 39.73 -9.22 15.63
N ILE A 395 39.84 -10.01 14.55
CA ILE A 395 38.91 -9.95 13.40
C ILE A 395 37.50 -10.38 13.81
N VAL A 396 37.35 -11.49 14.54
CA VAL A 396 36.04 -11.97 15.03
C VAL A 396 35.42 -10.96 15.99
N LYS A 397 36.17 -10.43 16.96
CA LYS A 397 35.69 -9.37 17.87
C LYS A 397 35.30 -8.08 17.15
N THR A 398 36.03 -7.72 16.09
CA THR A 398 35.69 -6.55 15.28
C THR A 398 34.40 -6.78 14.51
N GLN A 399 34.18 -7.99 14.00
CA GLN A 399 32.95 -8.35 13.29
C GLN A 399 31.73 -8.44 14.23
N ASP A 400 31.89 -8.99 15.44
CA ASP A 400 30.83 -9.00 16.46
C ASP A 400 30.43 -7.58 16.88
N GLU A 401 31.40 -6.65 16.98
CA GLU A 401 31.14 -5.24 17.27
C GLU A 401 30.42 -4.54 16.10
N VAL A 402 30.76 -4.86 14.85
CA VAL A 402 30.03 -4.36 13.67
C VAL A 402 28.59 -4.86 13.67
N LEU A 403 28.36 -6.16 13.94
CA LEU A 403 27.01 -6.72 14.06
C LEU A 403 26.20 -6.04 15.17
N ARG A 404 26.82 -5.75 16.32
CA ARG A 404 26.19 -5.02 17.43
C ARG A 404 25.74 -3.63 17.00
N GLN A 405 26.60 -2.88 16.32
CA GLN A 405 26.30 -1.51 15.84
C GLN A 405 25.22 -1.50 14.76
N VAL A 406 25.24 -2.46 13.81
CA VAL A 406 24.20 -2.55 12.78
C VAL A 406 22.85 -2.96 13.40
N ASN A 407 22.85 -3.79 14.45
CA ASN A 407 21.64 -4.15 15.17
C ASN A 407 21.06 -2.98 15.99
N GLU A 408 21.91 -2.13 16.59
CA GLU A 408 21.49 -0.87 17.23
C GLU A 408 20.88 0.11 16.20
N MET A 409 21.48 0.20 15.01
CA MET A 409 20.96 1.01 13.91
C MET A 409 19.58 0.51 13.43
N ARG A 410 19.40 -0.82 13.29
CA ARG A 410 18.11 -1.44 12.96
C ARG A 410 17.03 -1.08 13.99
N ASN A 411 17.36 -1.14 15.28
CA ASN A 411 16.41 -0.80 16.34
C ASN A 411 16.04 0.70 16.32
N SER A 412 17.04 1.58 16.18
CA SER A 412 16.83 3.04 16.05
C SER A 412 15.99 3.41 14.82
N MET A 413 16.21 2.75 13.68
CA MET A 413 15.40 2.93 12.48
C MET A 413 13.99 2.35 12.63
N GLY A 414 13.83 1.22 13.34
CA GLY A 414 12.54 0.66 13.69
C GLY A 414 11.70 1.61 14.53
N ASP A 415 12.32 2.30 15.49
CA ASP A 415 11.65 3.32 16.30
C ASP A 415 11.33 4.59 15.50
N THR A 416 12.21 5.00 14.59
CA THR A 416 11.93 6.10 13.64
C THR A 416 10.75 5.74 12.71
N LEU A 417 10.68 4.50 12.22
CA LEU A 417 9.59 4.00 11.40
C LEU A 417 8.26 4.00 12.17
N ARG A 418 8.29 3.59 13.45
CA ARG A 418 7.13 3.65 14.36
C ARG A 418 6.61 5.07 14.54
N LEU A 419 7.51 6.04 14.76
CA LEU A 419 7.17 7.45 14.90
C LEU A 419 6.57 8.05 13.61
N VAL A 420 7.16 7.72 12.45
CA VAL A 420 6.64 8.14 11.14
C VAL A 420 5.29 7.48 10.82
N SER A 421 5.06 6.25 11.28
CA SER A 421 3.79 5.52 11.11
C SER A 421 2.70 5.92 12.12
N GLY A 422 3.08 6.51 13.27
CA GLY A 422 2.21 6.74 14.41
C GLY A 422 1.54 8.11 14.49
N VAL A 423 1.73 9.02 13.51
CA VAL A 423 1.18 10.39 13.60
C VAL A 423 0.55 10.83 12.30
N GLN A 424 -0.78 10.78 12.23
CA GLN A 424 -1.55 11.66 11.35
C GLN A 424 -2.84 12.09 12.06
N HIS A 425 -2.85 13.30 12.63
CA HIS A 425 -3.91 14.32 12.55
C HIS A 425 -3.70 15.44 13.59
N PRO A 426 -3.50 16.71 13.21
CA PRO A 426 -3.71 17.86 14.09
C PRO A 426 -5.18 18.32 13.97
N GLY A 427 -5.99 17.98 14.96
CA GLY A 427 -7.42 18.32 15.04
C GLY A 427 -7.75 19.21 16.24
N SER A 428 -6.88 20.16 16.59
CA SER A 428 -7.16 21.19 17.59
C SER A 428 -6.37 22.45 17.25
N ALA A 429 -6.94 23.61 17.58
CA ALA A 429 -6.48 24.97 17.23
C ALA A 429 -5.11 25.39 17.83
N GLY A 430 -4.22 24.44 18.14
CA GLY A 430 -2.82 24.65 18.54
C GLY A 430 -1.78 24.04 17.58
N GLY A 431 -2.19 23.52 16.42
CA GLY A 431 -1.40 22.60 15.58
C GLY A 431 -0.11 23.10 14.90
N LEU A 432 0.23 24.39 14.97
CA LEU A 432 1.47 24.89 14.33
C LEU A 432 2.73 24.63 15.19
N TYR A 433 2.59 24.68 16.51
CA TYR A 433 3.71 24.47 17.44
C TYR A 433 4.03 22.98 17.64
N GLU A 434 3.02 22.11 17.60
CA GLU A 434 3.16 20.66 17.79
C GLU A 434 3.81 20.01 16.54
N THR A 435 3.40 20.40 15.32
CA THR A 435 3.98 19.91 14.06
C THR A 435 5.48 20.28 13.94
N THR A 436 5.86 21.48 14.39
CA THR A 436 7.25 21.94 14.34
C THR A 436 8.15 21.15 15.30
N GLN A 437 7.67 20.81 16.50
CA GLN A 437 8.42 19.95 17.43
C GLN A 437 8.64 18.55 16.86
N HIS A 438 7.64 17.95 16.22
CA HIS A 438 7.79 16.61 15.63
C HIS A 438 8.76 16.57 14.44
N PHE A 439 8.78 17.59 13.58
CA PHE A 439 9.81 17.69 12.55
C PHE A 439 11.21 17.82 13.14
N ASN A 440 11.34 18.52 14.28
CA ASN A 440 12.60 18.59 15.00
C ASN A 440 12.99 17.23 15.60
N ASP A 441 12.05 16.44 16.11
CA ASP A 441 12.32 15.10 16.65
C ASP A 441 12.73 14.12 15.53
N ILE A 442 12.02 14.09 14.39
CA ILE A 442 12.39 13.27 13.23
C ILE A 442 13.77 13.68 12.71
N LYS A 443 14.02 14.99 12.64
CA LYS A 443 15.33 15.53 12.25
C LYS A 443 16.42 15.09 13.22
N GLU A 444 16.16 15.11 14.53
CA GLU A 444 17.12 14.66 15.54
C GLU A 444 17.42 13.16 15.43
N HIS A 445 16.39 12.33 15.27
CA HIS A 445 16.56 10.89 15.04
C HIS A 445 17.29 10.58 13.72
N LEU A 446 17.02 11.34 12.65
CA LEU A 446 17.79 11.24 11.40
C LEU A 446 19.24 11.71 11.57
N HIS A 447 19.50 12.68 12.44
CA HIS A 447 20.87 13.10 12.77
C HIS A 447 21.62 12.01 13.54
N ILE A 448 20.96 11.29 14.44
CA ILE A 448 21.52 10.13 15.14
C ILE A 448 21.87 9.04 14.12
N VAL A 449 20.92 8.67 13.25
CA VAL A 449 21.14 7.68 12.19
C VAL A 449 22.28 8.07 11.26
N LYS A 450 22.32 9.34 10.81
CA LYS A 450 23.40 9.86 9.97
C LYS A 450 24.76 9.74 10.67
N ARG A 451 24.83 10.10 11.94
CA ARG A 451 26.05 10.01 12.75
C ARG A 451 26.50 8.55 12.87
N ASP A 452 25.57 7.62 13.14
CA ASP A 452 25.89 6.20 13.26
C ASP A 452 26.41 5.61 11.94
N ILE A 453 25.86 6.04 10.80
CA ILE A 453 26.38 5.72 9.45
C ILE A 453 27.79 6.30 9.25
N GLU A 454 28.01 7.58 9.60
CA GLU A 454 29.32 8.23 9.47
C GLU A 454 30.40 7.52 10.32
N HIS A 455 30.05 7.09 11.54
CA HIS A 455 30.93 6.31 12.41
C HIS A 455 31.27 4.93 11.81
N LEU A 456 30.31 4.26 11.17
CA LEU A 456 30.53 2.97 10.50
C LEU A 456 31.45 3.11 9.27
N VAL A 457 31.22 4.15 8.47
CA VAL A 457 32.03 4.46 7.26
C VAL A 457 33.47 4.83 7.63
N GLN A 458 33.68 5.60 8.71
CA GLN A 458 35.03 6.00 9.13
C GLN A 458 35.86 4.83 9.69
N ARG A 459 35.22 3.80 10.24
CA ARG A 459 35.91 2.67 10.90
C ARG A 459 36.26 1.54 9.93
N ASN A 460 35.51 1.38 8.84
CA ASN A 460 35.69 0.31 7.86
C ASN A 460 36.55 0.68 6.64
N MET A 461 37.17 1.86 6.60
CA MET A 461 37.92 2.32 5.43
C MET A 461 39.42 2.52 5.73
N PRO A 462 40.34 1.81 5.05
CA PRO A 462 41.75 2.18 5.03
C PRO A 462 41.93 3.54 4.35
N SER A 463 42.77 4.36 4.96
CA SER A 463 42.84 5.83 4.85
C SER A 463 43.32 6.40 3.50
N ASN A 464 43.10 5.76 2.36
CA ASN A 464 43.64 6.27 1.08
C ASN A 464 42.71 6.38 -0.13
N GLU A 465 41.42 6.09 -0.04
CA GLU A 465 40.50 6.42 -1.14
C GLU A 465 39.16 6.92 -0.59
N LYS A 466 38.99 8.23 -0.49
CA LYS A 466 37.65 8.83 -0.35
C LYS A 466 36.98 8.79 -1.74
N PRO A 467 35.88 8.04 -1.95
CA PRO A 467 35.05 8.26 -3.12
C PRO A 467 34.36 9.60 -2.86
N LYS A 468 34.80 10.65 -3.58
CA LYS A 468 34.04 11.89 -3.64
C LYS A 468 32.68 11.55 -4.23
N CYS A 469 31.61 11.72 -3.45
CA CYS A 469 30.27 11.77 -3.99
C CYS A 469 30.28 12.77 -5.17
N PRO A 470 29.62 12.47 -6.30
CA PRO A 470 29.46 13.43 -7.38
C PRO A 470 28.86 14.70 -6.79
N GLU A 471 29.53 15.84 -6.98
CA GLU A 471 28.94 17.13 -6.62
C GLU A 471 27.61 17.25 -7.35
N LEU A 472 26.54 17.44 -6.58
CA LEU A 472 25.21 17.74 -7.12
C LEU A 472 25.37 18.92 -8.09
N PRO A 473 24.89 18.81 -9.34
CA PRO A 473 24.90 19.95 -10.23
C PRO A 473 24.15 21.10 -9.54
N PRO A 474 24.70 22.33 -9.55
CA PRO A 474 24.04 23.45 -8.90
C PRO A 474 22.62 23.57 -9.45
N PHE A 475 21.64 23.62 -8.56
CA PHE A 475 20.25 23.82 -8.93
C PHE A 475 20.17 25.01 -9.89
N PRO A 476 19.50 24.89 -11.06
CA PRO A 476 19.28 26.04 -11.90
C PRO A 476 18.47 27.04 -11.08
N SER A 477 19.10 28.16 -10.75
CA SER A 477 18.43 29.27 -10.08
C SER A 477 17.33 29.78 -11.02
N CYS A 478 16.10 29.34 -10.76
CA CYS A 478 14.93 29.65 -11.60
C CYS A 478 14.59 31.15 -11.61
N LEU A 479 15.27 31.94 -10.78
CA LEU A 479 15.30 33.40 -10.85
C LEU A 479 16.65 33.87 -10.27
N SER A 480 17.46 34.58 -11.05
CA SER A 480 18.68 35.18 -10.52
C SER A 480 18.32 36.30 -9.53
N THR A 481 19.10 36.46 -8.45
CA THR A 481 18.90 37.50 -7.43
C THR A 481 18.76 38.89 -8.04
N THR A 482 19.47 39.15 -9.14
CA THR A 482 19.37 40.40 -9.91
C THR A 482 18.00 40.55 -10.58
N HIS A 483 17.45 39.48 -11.14
CA HIS A 483 16.12 39.49 -11.79
C HIS A 483 15.01 39.68 -10.77
N PHE A 484 15.15 39.12 -9.56
CA PHE A 484 14.22 39.34 -8.45
C PHE A 484 14.13 40.83 -8.08
N PHE A 485 15.27 41.49 -7.86
CA PHE A 485 15.28 42.91 -7.50
C PHE A 485 14.79 43.81 -8.63
N ILE A 486 15.06 43.47 -9.90
CA ILE A 486 14.49 44.19 -11.05
C ILE A 486 12.97 44.07 -11.07
N PHE A 487 12.43 42.86 -10.85
CA PHE A 487 10.98 42.62 -10.87
C PHE A 487 10.28 43.38 -9.73
N VAL A 488 10.86 43.36 -8.53
CA VAL A 488 10.36 44.12 -7.38
C VAL A 488 10.40 45.63 -7.66
N ALA A 489 11.47 46.15 -8.25
CA ALA A 489 11.57 47.57 -8.60
C ALA A 489 10.50 47.97 -9.62
N VAL A 490 10.32 47.18 -10.69
CA VAL A 490 9.30 47.43 -11.72
C VAL A 490 7.90 47.37 -11.12
N GLN A 491 7.61 46.35 -10.30
CA GLN A 491 6.31 46.20 -9.63
C GLN A 491 6.01 47.38 -8.69
N THR A 492 7.03 47.88 -7.98
CA THR A 492 6.91 49.04 -7.10
C THR A 492 6.62 50.32 -7.88
N VAL A 493 7.31 50.54 -9.02
CA VAL A 493 7.07 51.69 -9.90
C VAL A 493 5.65 51.64 -10.51
N LEU A 494 5.21 50.48 -10.98
CA LEU A 494 3.85 50.31 -11.51
C LEU A 494 2.78 50.55 -10.43
N PHE A 495 3.02 50.09 -9.21
CA PHE A 495 2.10 50.30 -8.09
C PHE A 495 2.00 51.77 -7.69
N ILE A 496 3.14 52.48 -7.61
CA ILE A 496 3.16 53.92 -7.35
C ILE A 496 2.48 54.69 -8.50
N GLY A 497 2.77 54.33 -9.75
CA GLY A 497 2.12 54.90 -10.94
C GLY A 497 0.60 54.71 -10.93
N TYR A 498 0.13 53.52 -10.54
CA TYR A 498 -1.29 53.23 -10.38
C TYR A 498 -1.93 54.08 -9.27
N ILE A 499 -1.27 54.22 -8.11
CA ILE A 499 -1.76 55.08 -7.02
C ILE A 499 -1.82 56.54 -7.46
N MET A 500 -0.81 57.05 -8.16
CA MET A 500 -0.80 58.42 -8.67
C MET A 500 -1.89 58.66 -9.72
N TYR A 501 -2.08 57.70 -10.64
CA TYR A 501 -3.15 57.76 -11.64
C TYR A 501 -4.54 57.78 -10.99
N ARG A 502 -4.76 56.89 -10.02
CA ARG A 502 -6.01 56.83 -9.25
C ARG A 502 -6.23 58.11 -8.44
N SER A 503 -5.19 58.64 -7.80
CA SER A 503 -5.28 59.90 -7.05
C SER A 503 -5.58 61.09 -7.98
N GLN A 504 -5.02 61.13 -9.20
CA GLN A 504 -5.37 62.13 -10.21
C GLN A 504 -6.82 61.99 -10.68
N GLN A 505 -7.30 60.77 -10.93
CA GLN A 505 -8.70 60.50 -11.27
C GLN A 505 -9.65 60.98 -10.17
N GLU A 506 -9.34 60.68 -8.91
CA GLU A 506 -10.12 61.13 -7.75
C GLU A 506 -10.06 62.66 -7.57
N ALA A 507 -8.93 63.31 -7.85
CA ALA A 507 -8.80 64.76 -7.83
C ALA A 507 -9.51 65.46 -9.01
N ALA A 508 -9.55 64.83 -10.18
CA ALA A 508 -10.29 65.31 -11.34
C ALA A 508 -11.81 65.17 -11.13
N ALA A 509 -12.27 64.07 -10.53
CA ALA A 509 -13.68 63.86 -10.19
C ALA A 509 -14.18 64.89 -9.16
N LYS A 510 -13.34 65.34 -8.24
CA LYS A 510 -13.67 66.41 -7.25
C LYS A 510 -13.78 67.81 -7.84
N LYS A 511 -13.35 68.06 -9.09
CA LYS A 511 -13.55 69.36 -9.78
C LYS A 511 -14.90 69.48 -10.50
N PHE A 512 -15.70 68.42 -10.52
CA PHE A 512 -17.03 68.38 -11.15
C PHE A 512 -18.19 68.37 -10.13
N PHE A 513 -17.89 68.55 -8.84
CA PHE A 513 -18.88 68.73 -7.77
C PHE A 513 -18.73 70.09 -7.09
#